data_AF-A0A958HSP6-F1
#
_entry.id   AF-A0A958HSP6-F1
#
_cell.length_a   1.000
_cell.length_b   1.000
_cell.length_c   1.000
_cell.angle_alpha   90.00
_cell.angle_beta   90.00
_cell.angle_gamma   90.00
#
_symmetry.space_group_name_H-M   'P 1'
#
loop_
_entity.id
_entity.type
_entity.pdbx_description
1 polymer ?
#
loop_
_entity_poly.entity_id
_entity_poly.type
_entity_poly.pdbx_seq_one_letter_code
_entity_poly.pdbx_strand_id
1 'polypeptide(L)'
;MIETTDYATGLSHLRKVLARARTIGKIAAVGRDRDEVLARYQPLFKPPAIGQISAEEFVSFLYVENNKHWYSLYRQRSNLTADLTRLQRALTLLLDEGQPIASRLEEAVAMVRGLGKAVATAMLLVAYPQQYGVWNKRSEEAMQRLKLWPAFPRGMPFGQKYERVNQQLLRLAADLEVDLWTLDYLWWAVEEPEPGTEV
;
A
#
# COMPACT_ATOMS: atom_id res chain seq x y z
N MET A 1 11.54 15.40 -12.21
CA MET A 1 11.78 15.51 -10.76
C MET A 1 10.70 16.40 -10.19
N ILE A 2 10.24 16.16 -8.96
CA ILE A 2 9.26 17.05 -8.31
C ILE A 2 10.00 18.35 -7.95
N GLU A 3 9.41 19.50 -8.24
CA GLU A 3 10.00 20.78 -7.88
C GLU A 3 10.08 20.92 -6.36
N THR A 4 11.18 21.50 -5.85
CA THR A 4 11.40 21.64 -4.39
C THR A 4 10.26 22.39 -3.70
N THR A 5 9.72 23.42 -4.35
CA THR A 5 8.60 24.22 -3.85
C THR A 5 7.32 23.39 -3.78
N ASP A 6 6.98 22.65 -4.85
CA ASP A 6 5.80 21.77 -4.88
C ASP A 6 5.90 20.69 -3.80
N TYR A 7 7.08 20.09 -3.60
CA TYR A 7 7.31 19.11 -2.53
C TYR A 7 7.07 19.70 -1.14
N ALA A 8 7.64 20.88 -0.84
CA ALA A 8 7.48 21.53 0.45
C ALA A 8 6.01 21.88 0.74
N THR A 9 5.28 22.37 -0.28
CA THR A 9 3.85 22.68 -0.16
C THR A 9 3.02 21.43 0.08
N GLY A 10 3.22 20.35 -0.71
CA GLY A 10 2.51 19.09 -0.52
C GLY A 10 2.78 18.45 0.85
N LEU A 11 4.04 18.47 1.31
CA LEU A 11 4.42 18.00 2.63
C LEU A 11 3.78 18.83 3.75
N SER A 12 3.74 20.16 3.63
CA SER A 12 3.07 21.03 4.60
C SER A 12 1.58 20.71 4.72
N HIS A 13 0.91 20.42 3.59
CA HIS A 13 -0.48 19.98 3.60
C HIS A 13 -0.66 18.65 4.35
N LEU A 14 0.19 17.65 4.09
CA LEU A 14 0.13 16.38 4.79
C LEU A 14 0.39 16.52 6.30
N ARG A 15 1.28 17.44 6.72
CA ARG A 15 1.50 17.74 8.14
C ARG A 15 0.23 18.28 8.82
N LYS A 16 -0.54 19.14 8.14
CA LYS A 16 -1.82 19.63 8.66
C LYS A 16 -2.85 18.52 8.80
N VAL A 17 -2.99 17.66 7.77
CA VAL A 17 -3.88 16.50 7.79
C VAL A 17 -3.50 15.55 8.93
N LEU A 18 -2.21 15.25 9.08
CA LEU A 18 -1.68 14.42 10.16
C LEU A 18 -1.97 15.02 11.54
N ALA A 19 -1.74 16.32 11.73
CA ALA A 19 -2.02 17.00 12.99
C ALA A 19 -3.51 16.90 13.37
N ARG A 20 -4.41 17.18 12.43
CA ARG A 20 -5.86 17.01 12.62
C ARG A 20 -6.21 15.57 13.00
N ALA A 21 -5.73 14.59 12.23
CA ALA A 21 -6.00 13.17 12.48
C ALA A 21 -5.48 12.69 13.84
N ARG A 22 -4.35 13.25 14.33
CA ARG A 22 -3.84 13.01 15.68
C ARG A 22 -4.77 13.57 16.75
N THR A 23 -5.22 14.82 16.60
CA THR A 23 -6.12 15.49 17.56
C THR A 23 -7.43 14.73 17.77
N ILE A 24 -8.01 14.17 16.70
CA ILE A 24 -9.27 13.40 16.79
C ILE A 24 -9.04 11.91 17.11
N GLY A 25 -7.83 11.51 17.48
CA GLY A 25 -7.50 10.13 17.89
C GLY A 25 -7.47 9.09 16.78
N LYS A 26 -7.60 9.50 15.50
CA LYS A 26 -7.62 8.57 14.36
C LYS A 26 -6.29 7.86 14.15
N ILE A 27 -5.16 8.56 14.31
CA ILE A 27 -3.83 7.93 14.16
C ILE A 27 -3.59 6.82 15.18
N ALA A 28 -4.05 7.01 16.43
CA ALA A 28 -3.95 5.97 17.45
C ALA A 28 -4.83 4.75 17.13
N ALA A 29 -6.01 4.96 16.55
CA ALA A 29 -6.87 3.86 16.09
C ALA A 29 -6.22 3.11 14.91
N VAL A 30 -5.72 3.83 13.92
CA VAL A 30 -5.01 3.26 12.76
C VAL A 30 -3.79 2.44 13.19
N GLY A 31 -3.04 2.90 14.20
CA GLY A 31 -1.92 2.14 14.76
C GLY A 31 -2.34 0.82 15.42
N ARG A 32 -3.47 0.80 16.15
CA ARG A 32 -4.00 -0.44 16.73
C ARG A 32 -4.47 -1.41 15.65
N ASP A 33 -5.19 -0.90 14.64
CA ASP A 33 -5.65 -1.70 13.50
C ASP A 33 -4.47 -2.32 12.75
N ARG A 34 -3.41 -1.52 12.51
CA ARG A 34 -2.14 -2.00 11.93
C ARG A 34 -1.58 -3.16 12.75
N ASP A 35 -1.44 -2.99 14.07
CA ASP A 35 -0.79 -3.98 14.92
C ASP A 35 -1.59 -5.30 14.95
N GLU A 36 -2.92 -5.23 14.98
CA GLU A 36 -3.81 -6.40 14.87
C GLU A 36 -3.61 -7.13 13.53
N VAL A 37 -3.59 -6.39 12.42
CA VAL A 37 -3.44 -6.97 11.07
C VAL A 37 -2.07 -7.59 10.90
N LEU A 38 -0.99 -6.90 11.31
CA LEU A 38 0.37 -7.42 11.22
C LEU A 38 0.53 -8.68 12.07
N ALA A 39 0.02 -8.68 13.31
CA ALA A 39 0.09 -9.85 14.18
C ALA A 39 -0.58 -11.09 13.54
N ARG A 40 -1.69 -10.88 12.82
CA ARG A 40 -2.44 -11.98 12.18
C ARG A 40 -1.86 -12.42 10.83
N TYR A 41 -1.54 -11.48 9.94
CA TYR A 41 -1.28 -11.77 8.53
C TYR A 41 0.18 -11.73 8.13
N GLN A 42 1.04 -11.00 8.86
CA GLN A 42 2.46 -10.96 8.53
C GLN A 42 3.12 -12.35 8.54
N PRO A 43 2.84 -13.26 9.50
CA PRO A 43 3.41 -14.61 9.46
C PRO A 43 3.00 -15.43 8.23
N LEU A 44 1.79 -15.21 7.70
CA LEU A 44 1.28 -15.90 6.50
C LEU A 44 1.99 -15.45 5.22
N PHE A 45 2.50 -14.21 5.21
CA PHE A 45 3.22 -13.62 4.08
C PHE A 45 4.75 -13.71 4.23
N LYS A 46 5.24 -14.72 4.95
CA LYS A 46 6.66 -15.03 5.10
C LYS A 46 6.95 -16.47 4.68
N PRO A 47 8.14 -16.77 4.13
CA PRO A 47 8.59 -18.14 3.99
C PRO A 47 8.68 -18.85 5.36
N PRO A 48 8.34 -20.16 5.43
CA PRO A 48 7.81 -21.00 4.36
C PRO A 48 6.28 -20.89 4.18
N ALA A 49 5.56 -20.25 5.11
CA ALA A 49 4.09 -20.22 5.16
C ALA A 49 3.42 -19.69 3.88
N ILE A 50 4.03 -18.70 3.23
CA ILE A 50 3.52 -18.09 1.99
C ILE A 50 3.28 -19.10 0.85
N GLY A 51 4.13 -20.13 0.75
CA GLY A 51 4.00 -21.19 -0.25
C GLY A 51 2.90 -22.20 0.06
N GLN A 52 2.31 -22.12 1.25
CA GLN A 52 1.32 -23.06 1.78
C GLN A 52 0.01 -22.39 2.17
N ILE A 53 -0.13 -21.07 1.95
CA ILE A 53 -1.32 -20.31 2.30
C ILE A 53 -2.56 -20.94 1.64
N SER A 54 -3.58 -21.19 2.44
CA SER A 54 -4.86 -21.70 1.94
C SER A 54 -5.66 -20.60 1.26
N ALA A 55 -6.63 -20.99 0.43
CA ALA A 55 -7.56 -20.04 -0.16
C ALA A 55 -8.36 -19.28 0.91
N GLU A 56 -8.72 -19.94 2.01
CA GLU A 56 -9.46 -19.33 3.11
C GLU A 56 -8.64 -18.24 3.83
N GLU A 57 -7.39 -18.55 4.20
CA GLU A 57 -6.48 -17.59 4.84
C GLU A 57 -6.23 -16.37 3.95
N PHE A 58 -5.96 -16.62 2.66
CA PHE A 58 -5.74 -15.56 1.69
C PHE A 58 -7.00 -14.70 1.51
N VAL A 59 -8.17 -15.32 1.34
CA VAL A 59 -9.44 -14.61 1.16
C VAL A 59 -9.82 -13.84 2.42
N SER A 60 -9.53 -14.39 3.60
CA SER A 60 -9.74 -13.72 4.88
C SER A 60 -9.03 -12.36 4.90
N PHE A 61 -7.77 -12.29 4.46
CA PHE A 61 -7.03 -11.03 4.35
C PHE A 61 -7.71 -10.00 3.42
N LEU A 62 -8.37 -10.42 2.34
CA LEU A 62 -8.94 -9.47 1.37
C LEU A 62 -10.16 -8.69 1.91
N TYR A 63 -10.79 -9.17 2.99
CA TYR A 63 -11.98 -8.55 3.59
C TYR A 63 -11.59 -7.43 4.55
N VAL A 64 -12.30 -6.29 4.47
CA VAL A 64 -11.98 -5.09 5.26
C VAL A 64 -12.20 -5.29 6.75
N GLU A 65 -13.13 -6.16 7.12
CA GLU A 65 -13.37 -6.59 8.50
C GLU A 65 -12.12 -7.19 9.13
N ASN A 66 -11.22 -7.73 8.30
CA ASN A 66 -9.98 -8.38 8.71
C ASN A 66 -8.73 -7.53 8.44
N ASN A 67 -8.59 -6.92 7.26
CA ASN A 67 -7.41 -6.08 6.96
C ASN A 67 -7.51 -4.66 7.51
N LYS A 68 -8.69 -4.25 8.00
CA LYS A 68 -8.98 -2.97 8.67
C LYS A 68 -8.64 -1.71 7.86
N HIS A 69 -8.28 -1.83 6.58
CA HIS A 69 -7.68 -0.72 5.84
C HIS A 69 -8.18 -0.57 4.42
N TRP A 70 -8.30 -1.67 3.68
CA TRP A 70 -8.59 -1.65 2.25
C TRP A 70 -9.95 -2.26 1.91
N TYR A 71 -10.94 -1.39 1.68
CA TYR A 71 -12.33 -1.76 1.39
C TYR A 71 -12.56 -2.54 0.09
N SER A 72 -11.62 -2.58 -0.84
CA SER A 72 -11.90 -3.06 -2.21
C SER A 72 -11.05 -4.25 -2.67
N LEU A 73 -10.18 -4.80 -1.81
CA LEU A 73 -9.32 -5.93 -2.20
C LEU A 73 -10.14 -7.19 -2.52
N TYR A 74 -11.24 -7.42 -1.78
CA TYR A 74 -12.13 -8.58 -1.96
C TYR A 74 -12.79 -8.67 -3.33
N ARG A 75 -12.82 -7.57 -4.12
CA ARG A 75 -13.50 -7.51 -5.43
C ARG A 75 -12.95 -8.52 -6.43
N GLN A 76 -11.66 -8.86 -6.33
CA GLN A 76 -11.00 -9.79 -7.24
C GLN A 76 -10.83 -11.20 -6.64
N ARG A 77 -11.45 -11.49 -5.48
CA ARG A 77 -11.26 -12.76 -4.75
C ARG A 77 -11.38 -14.00 -5.65
N SER A 78 -12.44 -14.07 -6.46
CA SER A 78 -12.71 -15.22 -7.33
C SER A 78 -11.65 -15.41 -8.42
N ASN A 79 -11.07 -14.31 -8.92
CA ASN A 79 -9.99 -14.39 -9.90
C ASN A 79 -8.66 -14.76 -9.23
N LEU A 80 -8.39 -14.20 -8.05
CA LEU A 80 -7.16 -14.44 -7.30
C LEU A 80 -7.04 -15.90 -6.84
N THR A 81 -8.14 -16.51 -6.40
CA THR A 81 -8.14 -17.90 -5.89
C THR A 81 -8.56 -18.95 -6.91
N ALA A 82 -8.69 -18.59 -8.19
CA ALA A 82 -9.06 -19.55 -9.24
C ALA A 82 -8.00 -20.65 -9.43
N ASP A 83 -6.74 -20.33 -9.17
CA ASP A 83 -5.60 -21.25 -9.20
C ASP A 83 -4.69 -20.97 -7.99
N LEU A 84 -4.89 -21.74 -6.92
CA LEU A 84 -4.19 -21.52 -5.66
C LEU A 84 -2.68 -21.79 -5.77
N THR A 85 -2.29 -22.81 -6.55
CA THR A 85 -0.87 -23.12 -6.77
C THR A 85 -0.16 -21.97 -7.49
N ARG A 86 -0.81 -21.40 -8.51
CA ARG A 86 -0.27 -20.24 -9.22
C ARG A 86 -0.22 -18.99 -8.34
N LEU A 87 -1.23 -18.78 -7.48
CA LEU A 87 -1.23 -17.72 -6.48
C LEU A 87 -0.06 -17.87 -5.51
N GLN A 88 0.11 -19.03 -4.89
CA GLN A 88 1.21 -19.32 -3.95
C GLN A 88 2.58 -19.05 -4.59
N ARG A 89 2.78 -19.47 -5.84
CA ARG A 89 4.02 -19.19 -6.60
C ARG A 89 4.24 -17.70 -6.83
N ALA A 90 3.19 -16.98 -7.26
CA ALA A 90 3.28 -15.54 -7.49
C ALA A 90 3.54 -14.77 -6.19
N LEU A 91 2.94 -15.16 -5.07
CA LEU A 91 3.19 -14.56 -3.76
C LEU A 91 4.60 -14.84 -3.27
N THR A 92 5.07 -16.09 -3.43
CA THR A 92 6.45 -16.49 -3.07
C THR A 92 7.47 -15.65 -3.84
N LEU A 93 7.25 -15.44 -5.15
CA LEU A 93 8.07 -14.55 -5.97
C LEU A 93 7.96 -13.09 -5.49
N LEU A 94 6.73 -12.58 -5.35
CA LEU A 94 6.46 -11.19 -4.96
C LEU A 94 7.15 -10.82 -3.66
N LEU A 95 7.22 -11.72 -2.69
CA LEU A 95 7.71 -11.45 -1.33
C LEU A 95 9.14 -11.97 -1.08
N ASP A 96 9.85 -12.37 -2.14
CA ASP A 96 11.27 -12.72 -2.10
C ASP A 96 12.16 -11.46 -2.11
N GLU A 97 12.66 -11.07 -0.94
CA GLU A 97 13.56 -9.91 -0.79
C GLU A 97 14.97 -10.16 -1.35
N GLY A 98 15.29 -11.39 -1.78
CA GLY A 98 16.52 -11.68 -2.50
C GLY A 98 16.54 -11.14 -3.94
N GLN A 99 15.40 -10.68 -4.46
CA GLN A 99 15.26 -10.17 -5.82
C GLN A 99 14.80 -8.70 -5.86
N PRO A 100 15.21 -7.93 -6.88
CA PRO A 100 14.77 -6.55 -7.07
C PRO A 100 13.25 -6.43 -7.15
N ILE A 101 12.67 -5.48 -6.40
CA ILE A 101 11.23 -5.29 -6.30
C ILE A 101 10.56 -5.02 -7.65
N ALA A 102 11.22 -4.30 -8.57
CA ALA A 102 10.68 -4.09 -9.91
C ALA A 102 10.37 -5.40 -10.63
N SER A 103 11.32 -6.34 -10.68
CA SER A 103 11.16 -7.59 -11.42
C SER A 103 10.07 -8.47 -10.80
N ARG A 104 10.16 -8.73 -9.49
CA ARG A 104 9.21 -9.64 -8.82
C ARG A 104 7.79 -9.10 -8.76
N LEU A 105 7.59 -7.78 -8.64
CA LEU A 105 6.25 -7.20 -8.69
C LEU A 105 5.64 -7.34 -10.09
N GLU A 106 6.42 -7.03 -11.13
CA GLU A 106 5.95 -7.09 -12.52
C GLU A 106 5.59 -8.51 -12.93
N GLU A 107 6.45 -9.48 -12.61
CA GLU A 107 6.22 -10.89 -12.88
C GLU A 107 5.03 -11.44 -12.08
N ALA A 108 4.94 -11.18 -10.77
CA ALA A 108 3.85 -11.69 -9.95
C ALA A 108 2.48 -11.17 -10.41
N VAL A 109 2.38 -9.87 -10.75
CA VAL A 109 1.15 -9.27 -11.28
C VAL A 109 0.77 -9.86 -12.64
N ALA A 110 1.74 -10.17 -13.50
CA ALA A 110 1.48 -10.86 -14.76
C ALA A 110 1.05 -12.33 -14.57
N MET A 111 1.50 -12.97 -13.49
CA MET A 111 1.16 -14.37 -13.21
C MET A 111 -0.30 -14.55 -12.86
N VAL A 112 -0.91 -13.73 -12.00
CA VAL A 112 -2.25 -14.02 -11.44
C VAL A 112 -3.29 -13.02 -11.92
N ARG A 113 -4.31 -13.50 -12.61
CA ARG A 113 -5.44 -12.65 -13.00
C ARG A 113 -6.11 -12.06 -11.76
N GLY A 114 -6.31 -10.75 -11.75
CA GLY A 114 -6.90 -10.03 -10.62
C GLY A 114 -5.89 -9.56 -9.57
N LEU A 115 -4.63 -10.02 -9.63
CA LEU A 115 -3.55 -9.48 -8.80
C LEU A 115 -3.06 -8.16 -9.40
N GLY A 116 -3.72 -7.06 -9.05
CA GLY A 116 -3.30 -5.72 -9.44
C GLY A 116 -2.38 -5.06 -8.41
N LYS A 117 -1.85 -3.87 -8.76
CA LYS A 117 -0.98 -3.05 -7.91
C LYS A 117 -1.48 -2.86 -6.48
N ALA A 118 -2.78 -2.60 -6.30
CA ALA A 118 -3.36 -2.35 -4.99
C ALA A 118 -3.26 -3.58 -4.06
N VAL A 119 -3.60 -4.77 -4.56
CA VAL A 119 -3.52 -6.01 -3.78
C VAL A 119 -2.05 -6.39 -3.54
N ALA A 120 -1.22 -6.36 -4.58
CA ALA A 120 0.19 -6.73 -4.50
C ALA A 120 0.96 -5.86 -3.49
N THR A 121 0.78 -4.54 -3.56
CA THR A 121 1.50 -3.60 -2.67
C THR A 121 0.95 -3.57 -1.25
N ALA A 122 -0.34 -3.88 -1.04
CA ALA A 122 -0.90 -4.12 0.30
C ALA A 122 -0.25 -5.33 0.99
N MET A 123 -0.04 -6.43 0.26
CA MET A 123 0.67 -7.60 0.80
C MET A 123 2.14 -7.30 1.07
N LEU A 124 2.81 -6.53 0.21
CA LEU A 124 4.18 -6.07 0.45
C LEU A 124 4.27 -5.23 1.73
N LEU A 125 3.33 -4.31 1.96
CA LEU A 125 3.29 -3.53 3.21
C LEU A 125 3.12 -4.45 4.43
N VAL A 126 2.19 -5.41 4.38
CA VAL A 126 1.95 -6.31 5.52
C VAL A 126 3.19 -7.17 5.80
N ALA A 127 3.82 -7.71 4.75
CA ALA A 127 5.01 -8.54 4.87
C ALA A 127 6.23 -7.73 5.34
N TYR A 128 6.41 -6.51 4.86
CA TYR A 128 7.59 -5.67 5.12
C TYR A 128 7.17 -4.20 5.35
N PRO A 129 6.58 -3.88 6.52
CA PRO A 129 5.92 -2.59 6.78
C PRO A 129 6.84 -1.37 6.76
N GLN A 130 8.15 -1.59 6.83
CA GLN A 130 9.16 -0.54 6.79
C GLN A 130 9.79 -0.36 5.41
N GLN A 131 9.43 -1.19 4.42
CA GLN A 131 10.08 -1.21 3.11
C GLN A 131 9.15 -0.82 1.96
N TYR A 132 7.86 -1.16 2.05
CA TYR A 132 6.94 -1.04 0.92
C TYR A 132 5.65 -0.31 1.28
N GLY A 133 5.41 0.82 0.64
CA GLY A 133 4.15 1.54 0.71
C GLY A 133 3.14 1.08 -0.34
N VAL A 134 1.86 1.37 -0.11
CA VAL A 134 0.79 0.92 -1.00
C VAL A 134 0.63 1.85 -2.20
N TRP A 135 0.67 1.28 -3.40
CA TRP A 135 0.27 1.95 -4.62
C TRP A 135 -1.12 1.49 -5.06
N ASN A 136 -2.12 2.31 -4.72
CA ASN A 136 -3.50 2.14 -5.15
C ASN A 136 -3.99 3.43 -5.84
N LYS A 137 -5.27 3.46 -6.22
CA LYS A 137 -5.87 4.65 -6.85
C LYS A 137 -5.85 5.87 -5.94
N ARG A 138 -6.11 5.70 -4.64
CA ARG A 138 -6.13 6.78 -3.65
C ARG A 138 -4.77 7.43 -3.47
N SER A 139 -3.74 6.63 -3.23
CA SER A 139 -2.38 7.16 -3.04
C SER A 139 -1.88 7.88 -4.29
N GLU A 140 -2.20 7.36 -5.47
CA GLU A 140 -1.89 8.02 -6.75
C GLU A 140 -2.62 9.36 -6.93
N GLU A 141 -3.94 9.40 -6.77
CA GLU A 141 -4.75 10.61 -6.93
C GLU A 141 -4.37 11.69 -5.90
N ALA A 142 -4.17 11.30 -4.64
CA ALA A 142 -3.76 12.22 -3.58
C ALA A 142 -2.37 12.81 -3.85
N MET A 143 -1.40 11.98 -4.23
CA MET A 143 -0.06 12.47 -4.59
C MET A 143 -0.09 13.37 -5.83
N GLN A 144 -0.92 13.06 -6.84
CA GLN A 144 -1.07 13.93 -8.02
C GLN A 144 -1.65 15.28 -7.65
N ARG A 145 -2.73 15.31 -6.85
CA ARG A 145 -3.36 16.55 -6.37
C ARG A 145 -2.40 17.41 -5.55
N LEU A 146 -1.56 16.78 -4.73
CA LEU A 146 -0.55 17.47 -3.92
C LEU A 146 0.76 17.72 -4.67
N LYS A 147 0.83 17.39 -5.97
CA LYS A 147 2.03 17.47 -6.81
C LYS A 147 3.25 16.72 -6.23
N LEU A 148 2.99 15.67 -5.47
CA LEU A 148 3.98 14.75 -4.90
C LEU A 148 4.19 13.50 -5.76
N TRP A 149 3.45 13.36 -6.87
CA TRP A 149 3.53 12.20 -7.75
C TRP A 149 4.83 12.22 -8.57
N PRO A 150 5.62 11.12 -8.59
CA PRO A 150 6.87 11.09 -9.33
C PRO A 150 6.65 11.11 -10.85
N ALA A 151 7.60 11.70 -11.57
CA ALA A 151 7.61 11.70 -13.03
C ALA A 151 8.19 10.39 -13.58
N PHE A 152 7.58 9.90 -14.67
CA PHE A 152 8.01 8.68 -15.36
C PHE A 152 8.39 8.98 -16.82
N PRO A 153 9.56 8.49 -17.29
CA PRO A 153 9.85 8.40 -18.70
C PRO A 153 8.81 7.58 -19.44
N ARG A 154 8.57 7.92 -20.71
CA ARG A 154 7.71 7.13 -21.59
C ARG A 154 8.24 5.69 -21.69
N GLY A 155 7.32 4.72 -21.61
CA GLY A 155 7.67 3.30 -21.74
C GLY A 155 8.30 2.66 -20.50
N MET A 156 8.42 3.38 -19.38
CA MET A 156 8.93 2.78 -18.14
C MET A 156 8.09 1.55 -17.72
N PRO A 157 8.74 0.40 -17.44
CA PRO A 157 8.06 -0.80 -16.97
C PRO A 157 7.30 -0.58 -15.67
N PHE A 158 6.27 -1.40 -15.44
CA PHE A 158 5.39 -1.24 -14.28
C PHE A 158 6.15 -1.41 -12.96
N GLY A 159 7.04 -2.41 -12.85
CA GLY A 159 7.86 -2.62 -11.66
C GLY A 159 8.76 -1.43 -11.32
N GLN A 160 9.40 -0.85 -12.34
CA GLN A 160 10.26 0.34 -12.16
C GLN A 160 9.48 1.59 -11.78
N LYS A 161 8.23 1.74 -12.28
CA LYS A 161 7.34 2.80 -11.80
C LYS A 161 7.07 2.65 -10.32
N TYR A 162 6.77 1.42 -9.87
CA TYR A 162 6.54 1.17 -8.45
C TYR A 162 7.77 1.47 -7.61
N GLU A 163 8.99 1.11 -8.03
CA GLU A 163 10.21 1.49 -7.29
C GLU A 163 10.29 2.99 -7.01
N ARG A 164 10.02 3.82 -8.03
CA ARG A 164 10.00 5.28 -7.86
C ARG A 164 8.87 5.78 -6.98
N VAL A 165 7.68 5.18 -7.10
CA VAL A 165 6.56 5.48 -6.21
C VAL A 165 6.92 5.12 -4.77
N ASN A 166 7.49 3.95 -4.54
CA ASN A 166 7.87 3.48 -3.22
C ASN A 166 8.98 4.34 -2.58
N GLN A 167 9.98 4.76 -3.35
CA GLN A 167 10.99 5.72 -2.90
C GLN A 167 10.35 7.03 -2.45
N GLN A 168 9.36 7.53 -3.20
CA GLN A 168 8.63 8.73 -2.83
C GLN A 168 7.80 8.53 -1.54
N LEU A 169 7.14 7.37 -1.39
CA LEU A 169 6.40 7.02 -0.17
C LEU A 169 7.31 6.92 1.05
N LEU A 170 8.47 6.26 0.92
CA LEU A 170 9.48 6.16 1.98
C LEU A 170 9.99 7.55 2.40
N ARG A 171 10.28 8.42 1.43
CA ARG A 171 10.70 9.80 1.70
C ARG A 171 9.62 10.57 2.48
N LEU A 172 8.36 10.47 2.04
CA LEU A 172 7.24 11.14 2.70
C LEU A 172 7.00 10.62 4.12
N ALA A 173 7.08 9.30 4.31
CA ALA A 173 6.97 8.66 5.62
C ALA A 173 8.07 9.17 6.58
N ALA A 174 9.31 9.24 6.10
CA ALA A 174 10.43 9.79 6.86
C ALA A 174 10.24 11.28 7.21
N ASP A 175 9.89 12.13 6.24
CA ASP A 175 9.71 13.58 6.44
C ASP A 175 8.49 13.96 7.31
N LEU A 176 7.52 13.05 7.42
CA LEU A 176 6.35 13.15 8.29
C LEU A 176 6.55 12.48 9.65
N GLU A 177 7.63 11.72 9.82
CA GLU A 177 7.91 10.89 11.00
C GLU A 177 6.75 9.94 11.33
N VAL A 178 6.28 9.21 10.31
CA VAL A 178 5.25 8.18 10.43
C VAL A 178 5.66 6.91 9.70
N ASP A 179 5.07 5.77 10.05
CA ASP A 179 5.23 4.54 9.28
C ASP A 179 4.40 4.55 7.98
N LEU A 180 4.69 3.61 7.08
CA LEU A 180 4.04 3.52 5.76
C LEU A 180 2.55 3.15 5.83
N TRP A 181 2.11 2.47 6.89
CA TRP A 181 0.69 2.15 7.10
C TRP A 181 -0.10 3.41 7.46
N THR A 182 0.45 4.20 8.38
CA THR A 182 -0.08 5.51 8.74
C THR A 182 -0.08 6.45 7.54
N LEU A 183 0.97 6.42 6.70
CA LEU A 183 0.98 7.20 5.46
C LEU A 183 -0.14 6.76 4.49
N ASP A 184 -0.39 5.46 4.33
CA ASP A 184 -1.49 4.97 3.47
C ASP A 184 -2.87 5.44 3.98
N TYR A 185 -3.05 5.51 5.29
CA TYR A 185 -4.24 6.12 5.90
C TYR A 185 -4.39 7.60 5.54
N LEU A 186 -3.30 8.38 5.56
CA LEU A 186 -3.37 9.82 5.31
C LEU A 186 -3.92 10.15 3.92
N TRP A 187 -3.75 9.29 2.92
CA TRP A 187 -4.34 9.50 1.59
C TRP A 187 -5.86 9.60 1.62
N TRP A 188 -6.51 8.84 2.50
CA TRP A 188 -7.96 8.95 2.71
C TRP A 188 -8.33 10.25 3.43
N ALA A 189 -7.54 10.65 4.43
CA ALA A 189 -7.78 11.87 5.20
C ALA A 189 -7.56 13.16 4.39
N VAL A 190 -6.77 13.12 3.31
CA VAL A 190 -6.61 14.24 2.37
C VAL A 190 -7.92 14.55 1.62
N GLU A 191 -8.79 13.55 1.43
CA GLU A 191 -10.07 13.72 0.74
C GLU A 191 -11.23 14.09 1.68
N GLU A 192 -11.08 13.93 3.00
CA GLU A 192 -12.13 14.27 3.95
C GLU A 192 -12.28 15.80 4.07
N PRO A 193 -13.47 16.36 3.82
CA PRO A 193 -13.70 17.80 4.01
C PRO A 193 -13.40 18.22 5.45
N GLU A 194 -13.02 19.49 5.65
CA GLU A 194 -12.88 20.04 7.00
C GLU A 194 -14.26 20.04 7.70
N PRO A 195 -14.35 19.61 8.98
CA PRO A 195 -15.62 19.60 9.68
C PRO A 195 -16.07 21.05 9.82
N GLY A 196 -17.23 21.39 9.25
CA GLY A 196 -17.75 22.77 9.19
C GLY A 196 -17.68 23.43 7.81
N THR A 197 -17.18 22.74 6.79
CA THR A 197 -17.29 23.15 5.38
C THR A 197 -18.30 22.23 4.69
N GLU A 198 -19.57 22.39 5.04
CA GLU A 198 -20.64 21.89 4.17
C GLU A 198 -20.72 22.81 2.93
N VAL A 199 -20.84 22.19 1.75
CA VAL A 199 -21.07 22.88 0.47
C VAL A 199 -22.57 23.06 0.28
#